data_AF-A0A166KI57-F1
#
_entry.id   AF-A0A166KI57-F1
#
_cell.length_a   1.000
_cell.length_b   1.000
_cell.length_c   1.000
_cell.angle_alpha   90.00
_cell.angle_beta   90.00
_cell.angle_gamma   90.00
#
_symmetry.space_group_name_H-M   'P 1'
#
loop_
_entity.id
_entity.type
_entity.pdbx_description
1 polymer ?
#
loop_
_entity_poly.entity_id
_entity_poly.type
_entity_poly.pdbx_seq_one_letter_code
_entity_poly.pdbx_strand_id
1 'polypeptide(L)'
;MLSLQADTTPLLTAMTLPALRRLRLHRQCPAPTLRSFLVGLSQPLIELSLVRIPKMTDEELFACLELIPTVTHLHITAPMGPLSLRALTPSGNSSDAQSFHCLCPNLDYIEVRCWRPFDTVVNMVEARCDAFRGEPEMLRVRLHLHSKPIYAEGTSENESALLERLERCRDRGFDMKWQL
;
A
#
# COMPACT_ATOMS: atom_id res chain seq x y z
N MET A 1 -3.52 20.21 -3.76
CA MET A 1 -3.02 18.90 -4.23
C MET A 1 -1.77 19.20 -5.03
N LEU A 2 -0.65 18.55 -4.71
CA LEU A 2 0.58 18.65 -5.50
C LEU A 2 0.78 17.35 -6.27
N SER A 3 1.02 17.47 -7.59
CA SER A 3 1.36 16.33 -8.45
C SER A 3 2.66 16.64 -9.18
N LEU A 4 3.69 15.84 -8.92
CA LEU A 4 5.03 16.01 -9.48
C LEU A 4 5.36 14.87 -10.45
N GLN A 5 5.93 15.21 -11.61
CA GLN A 5 6.31 14.26 -12.66
C GLN A 5 7.77 14.47 -13.09
N ALA A 6 8.59 13.42 -13.01
CA ALA A 6 9.99 13.32 -13.46
C ALA A 6 10.99 14.31 -12.81
N ASP A 7 12.14 13.79 -12.37
CA ASP A 7 13.30 14.51 -11.82
C ASP A 7 12.98 15.67 -10.85
N THR A 8 12.06 15.42 -9.93
CA THR A 8 11.53 16.43 -9.00
C THR A 8 12.26 16.47 -7.65
N THR A 9 13.39 15.77 -7.54
CA THR A 9 14.25 15.74 -6.35
C THR A 9 14.64 17.16 -5.88
N PRO A 10 15.07 18.08 -6.76
CA PRO A 10 15.43 19.44 -6.34
C PRO A 10 14.22 20.27 -5.88
N LEU A 11 13.04 20.02 -6.45
CA LEU A 11 11.80 20.73 -6.13
C LEU A 11 11.29 20.38 -4.74
N LEU A 12 11.30 19.10 -4.37
CA LEU A 12 10.87 18.66 -3.04
C LEU A 12 11.77 19.23 -1.93
N THR A 13 13.07 19.36 -2.17
CA THR A 13 14.01 19.90 -1.17
C THR A 13 13.87 21.40 -0.92
N ALA A 14 13.29 22.17 -1.85
CA ALA A 14 13.24 23.63 -1.77
C ALA A 14 11.85 24.21 -1.45
N MET A 15 10.80 23.39 -1.49
CA MET A 15 9.42 23.87 -1.36
C MET A 15 8.89 23.74 0.07
N THR A 16 8.33 24.83 0.60
CA THR A 16 7.46 24.80 1.78
C THR A 16 6.00 24.85 1.33
N LEU A 17 5.19 23.88 1.74
CA LEU A 17 3.78 23.77 1.34
C LEU A 17 2.88 23.65 2.55
N PRO A 18 2.58 24.77 3.23
CA PRO A 18 2.00 24.72 4.56
C PRO A 18 0.57 24.17 4.62
N ALA A 19 -0.13 24.08 3.48
CA ALA A 19 -1.48 23.53 3.38
C ALA A 19 -1.55 22.24 2.54
N LEU A 20 -0.42 21.53 2.36
CA LEU A 20 -0.41 20.31 1.58
C LEU A 20 -1.14 19.17 2.29
N ARG A 21 -2.31 18.81 1.76
CA ARG A 21 -3.08 17.64 2.25
C ARG A 21 -2.93 16.40 1.36
N ARG A 22 -2.49 16.57 0.11
CA ARG A 22 -2.46 15.50 -0.90
C ARG A 22 -1.20 15.61 -1.75
N LEU A 23 -0.39 14.55 -1.73
CA LEU A 23 0.87 14.43 -2.45
C LEU A 23 0.82 13.27 -3.43
N ARG A 24 1.09 13.58 -4.71
CA ARG A 24 1.23 12.57 -5.76
C ARG A 24 2.59 12.70 -6.42
N LEU A 25 3.37 11.63 -6.36
CA LEU A 25 4.70 11.54 -6.94
C LEU A 25 4.70 10.50 -8.05
N HIS A 26 5.20 10.89 -9.22
CA HIS A 26 5.38 10.00 -10.35
C HIS A 26 6.87 9.79 -10.65
N ARG A 27 7.24 8.53 -10.90
CA ARG A 27 8.57 8.07 -11.31
C ARG A 27 9.63 8.26 -10.21
N GLN A 28 10.81 8.76 -10.53
CA GLN A 28 11.95 8.74 -9.62
C GLN A 28 11.78 9.79 -8.51
N CYS A 29 11.51 9.32 -7.30
CA CYS A 29 11.73 10.06 -6.07
C CYS A 29 12.50 9.13 -5.12
N PRO A 30 13.77 9.42 -4.81
CA PRO A 30 14.53 8.62 -3.85
C PRO A 30 13.85 8.64 -2.48
N ALA A 31 13.82 7.50 -1.79
CA ALA A 31 13.23 7.41 -0.46
C ALA A 31 13.80 8.43 0.55
N PRO A 32 15.11 8.71 0.60
CA PRO A 32 15.65 9.75 1.49
C PRO A 32 15.04 11.13 1.22
N THR A 33 14.85 11.49 -0.06
CA THR A 33 14.27 12.78 -0.44
C THR A 33 12.80 12.87 -0.04
N LEU A 34 12.02 11.81 -0.29
CA LEU A 34 10.62 11.74 0.15
C LEU A 34 10.55 11.90 1.67
N ARG A 35 11.36 11.14 2.41
CA ARG A 35 11.40 11.19 3.86
C ARG A 35 11.71 12.60 4.37
N SER A 36 12.75 13.25 3.86
CA SER A 36 13.09 14.63 4.23
C SER A 36 11.94 15.60 3.97
N PHE A 37 11.24 15.46 2.85
CA PHE A 37 10.08 16.27 2.54
C PHE A 37 8.92 16.04 3.52
N LEU A 38 8.62 14.78 3.86
CA LEU A 38 7.56 14.42 4.80
C LEU A 38 7.83 14.97 6.21
N VAL A 39 9.08 14.95 6.67
CA VAL A 39 9.49 15.58 7.94
C VAL A 39 9.21 17.09 7.96
N GLY A 40 9.35 17.75 6.82
CA GLY A 40 9.13 19.19 6.68
C GLY A 40 7.66 19.61 6.55
N LEU A 41 6.71 18.68 6.58
CA LEU A 41 5.29 19.02 6.48
C LEU A 41 4.81 19.71 7.76
N SER A 42 4.26 20.91 7.61
CA SER A 42 3.68 21.66 8.73
C SER A 42 2.23 21.27 9.04
N GLN A 43 1.62 20.43 8.20
CA GLN A 43 0.25 19.95 8.35
C GLN A 43 0.17 18.45 8.00
N PRO A 44 -0.78 17.71 8.61
CA PRO A 44 -0.95 16.29 8.34
C PRO A 44 -1.31 15.99 6.88
N LEU A 45 -0.63 15.00 6.29
CA LEU A 45 -0.94 14.52 4.95
C LEU A 45 -2.10 13.53 5.00
N ILE A 46 -3.04 13.64 4.06
CA ILE A 46 -4.25 12.81 4.01
C ILE A 46 -4.16 11.77 2.90
N GLU A 47 -3.59 12.17 1.77
CA GLU A 47 -3.45 11.31 0.60
C GLU A 47 -1.99 11.27 0.15
N LEU A 48 -1.46 10.06 0.01
CA LEU A 48 -0.16 9.80 -0.61
C LEU A 48 -0.34 8.88 -1.82
N SER A 49 0.16 9.31 -2.97
CA SER A 49 0.22 8.50 -4.18
C SER A 49 1.64 8.38 -4.70
N LEU A 50 2.19 7.17 -4.66
CA LEU A 50 3.52 6.80 -5.14
C LEU A 50 3.39 6.03 -6.46
N VAL A 51 3.61 6.71 -7.57
CA VAL A 51 3.33 6.17 -8.90
C VAL A 51 4.61 5.78 -9.64
N ARG A 52 4.84 4.48 -9.87
CA ARG A 52 6.01 3.93 -10.59
C ARG A 52 7.35 4.39 -10.00
N ILE A 53 7.47 4.42 -8.68
CA ILE A 53 8.73 4.75 -7.99
C ILE A 53 9.65 3.54 -8.08
N PRO A 54 10.73 3.57 -8.89
CA PRO A 54 11.63 2.43 -9.00
C PRO A 54 12.51 2.33 -7.75
N LYS A 55 12.79 1.10 -7.30
CA LYS A 55 13.82 0.77 -6.28
C LYS A 55 13.55 1.23 -4.83
N MET A 56 12.32 1.58 -4.47
CA MET A 56 11.96 1.78 -3.06
C MET A 56 11.78 0.41 -2.37
N THR A 57 12.48 0.16 -1.27
CA THR A 57 12.30 -1.07 -0.48
C THR A 57 11.09 -0.97 0.45
N ASP A 58 10.64 -2.09 1.02
CA ASP A 58 9.55 -2.09 2.00
C ASP A 58 9.95 -1.28 3.26
N GLU A 59 11.20 -1.41 3.74
CA GLU A 59 11.70 -0.66 4.92
C GLU A 59 11.74 0.85 4.67
N GLU A 60 12.16 1.26 3.46
CA GLU A 60 12.16 2.66 3.05
C GLU A 60 10.75 3.24 2.98
N LEU A 61 9.80 2.45 2.47
CA LEU A 61 8.38 2.82 2.47
C LEU A 61 7.87 2.95 3.90
N PHE A 62 8.20 2.02 4.81
CA PHE A 62 7.76 2.07 6.21
C PHE A 62 8.26 3.31 6.91
N ALA A 63 9.55 3.61 6.77
CA ALA A 63 10.14 4.82 7.33
C ALA A 63 9.49 6.11 6.81
N CYS A 64 8.89 6.10 5.61
CA CYS A 64 8.11 7.22 5.10
C CYS A 64 6.69 7.26 5.70
N LEU A 65 6.01 6.12 5.77
CA LEU A 65 4.64 6.01 6.28
C LEU A 65 4.54 6.32 7.79
N GLU A 66 5.56 5.96 8.56
CA GLU A 66 5.68 6.32 9.99
C GLU A 66 5.60 7.84 10.24
N LEU A 67 6.01 8.65 9.26
CA LEU A 67 5.97 10.12 9.36
C LEU A 67 4.60 10.71 9.06
N ILE A 68 3.69 9.92 8.49
CA ILE A 68 2.36 10.37 8.04
C ILE A 68 1.25 9.45 8.54
N PRO A 69 1.13 9.20 9.86
CA PRO A 69 0.18 8.25 10.43
C PRO A 69 -1.30 8.65 10.23
N THR A 70 -1.55 9.88 9.78
CA THR A 70 -2.88 10.45 9.52
C THR A 70 -3.40 10.21 8.11
N VAL A 71 -2.61 9.54 7.25
CA VAL A 71 -3.02 9.23 5.88
C VAL A 71 -4.23 8.31 5.89
N THR A 72 -5.27 8.72 5.18
CA THR A 72 -6.50 7.94 4.98
C THR A 72 -6.54 7.31 3.59
N HIS A 73 -5.79 7.84 2.62
CA HIS A 73 -5.77 7.35 1.24
C HIS A 73 -4.34 7.09 0.77
N LEU A 74 -4.03 5.82 0.47
CA LEU A 74 -2.72 5.42 0.01
C LEU A 74 -2.82 4.73 -1.35
N HIS A 75 -2.07 5.24 -2.33
CA HIS A 75 -1.97 4.62 -3.65
C HIS A 75 -0.52 4.31 -3.97
N ILE A 76 -0.18 3.03 -4.10
CA ILE A 76 1.18 2.58 -4.38
C ILE A 76 1.20 1.77 -5.67
N THR A 77 1.98 2.24 -6.64
CA THR A 77 2.32 1.48 -7.85
C THR A 77 3.82 1.23 -7.89
N ALA A 78 4.24 0.29 -7.06
CA ALA A 78 5.60 -0.21 -6.93
C ALA A 78 5.50 -1.72 -6.68
N PRO A 79 6.60 -2.50 -6.81
CA PRO A 79 6.60 -3.88 -6.37
C PRO A 79 6.50 -3.94 -4.83
N MET A 80 5.31 -3.71 -4.28
CA MET A 80 5.04 -3.89 -2.85
C MET A 80 5.33 -5.35 -2.49
N GLY A 81 6.15 -5.55 -1.48
CA GLY A 81 6.37 -6.87 -0.92
C GLY A 81 5.20 -7.31 -0.03
N PRO A 82 5.17 -8.60 0.37
CA PRO A 82 4.23 -9.13 1.36
C PRO A 82 4.20 -8.34 2.67
N LEU A 83 5.34 -7.77 3.07
CA LEU A 83 5.46 -7.01 4.32
C LEU A 83 4.69 -5.69 4.26
N SER A 84 4.57 -5.08 3.07
CA SER A 84 3.95 -3.76 2.92
C SER A 84 2.45 -3.76 3.18
N LEU A 85 1.71 -4.78 2.73
CA LEU A 85 0.32 -4.93 3.12
C LEU A 85 0.19 -5.23 4.61
N ARG A 86 1.11 -6.00 5.22
CA ARG A 86 1.04 -6.31 6.66
C ARG A 86 1.20 -5.06 7.54
N ALA A 87 2.10 -4.16 7.17
CA ALA A 87 2.41 -2.95 7.95
C ALA A 87 1.31 -1.86 7.85
N LEU A 88 0.48 -1.92 6.81
CA LEU A 88 -0.61 -0.97 6.54
C LEU A 88 -1.93 -1.36 7.20
N THR A 89 -1.99 -2.51 7.87
CA THR A 89 -3.24 -3.11 8.32
C THR A 89 -3.19 -3.33 9.82
N PRO A 90 -4.13 -2.78 10.61
CA PRO A 90 -4.18 -3.05 12.04
C PRO A 90 -4.38 -4.55 12.27
N SER A 91 -3.51 -5.21 13.04
CA SER A 91 -3.76 -6.59 13.45
C SER A 91 -4.42 -6.62 14.83
N GLY A 92 -5.69 -7.03 14.89
CA GLY A 92 -6.39 -7.28 16.16
C GLY A 92 -5.88 -8.50 16.95
N ASN A 93 -4.99 -9.31 16.36
CA ASN A 93 -4.46 -10.52 16.99
C ASN A 93 -3.04 -10.31 17.51
N SER A 94 -2.88 -10.39 18.83
CA SER A 94 -1.61 -10.33 19.56
C SER A 94 -0.71 -11.57 19.40
N SER A 95 -1.14 -12.57 18.62
CA SER A 95 -0.44 -13.85 18.44
C SER A 95 0.48 -13.89 17.22
N ASP A 96 0.52 -12.85 16.39
CA ASP A 96 1.55 -12.73 15.35
C ASP A 96 2.88 -12.42 16.05
N ALA A 97 3.83 -13.36 15.99
CA ALA A 97 5.17 -13.26 16.60
C ALA A 97 6.01 -12.06 16.10
N GLN A 98 5.48 -11.29 15.14
CA GLN A 98 5.94 -9.97 14.74
C GLN A 98 4.72 -9.05 14.78
N SER A 99 4.42 -8.49 15.95
CA SER A 99 3.45 -7.42 16.08
C SER A 99 3.98 -6.20 15.34
N PHE A 100 3.63 -6.04 14.07
CA PHE A 100 3.89 -4.81 13.34
C PHE A 100 2.99 -3.73 13.94
N HIS A 101 3.59 -2.62 14.39
CA HIS A 101 2.83 -1.42 14.71
C HIS A 101 2.12 -0.95 13.43
N CYS A 102 0.81 -0.71 13.48
CA CYS A 102 0.07 -0.23 12.32
C CYS A 102 0.61 1.15 11.91
N LEU A 103 1.12 1.29 10.68
CA LEU A 103 1.78 2.52 10.24
C LEU A 103 0.78 3.64 9.92
N CYS A 104 -0.41 3.28 9.47
CA CYS A 104 -1.48 4.22 9.10
C CYS A 104 -2.80 3.73 9.73
N PRO A 105 -3.05 4.01 11.02
CA PRO A 105 -4.22 3.50 11.73
C PRO A 105 -5.55 4.05 11.18
N ASN A 106 -5.53 5.21 10.53
CA ASN A 106 -6.72 5.87 9.97
C ASN A 106 -6.90 5.58 8.48
N LEU A 107 -6.27 4.52 7.97
CA LEU A 107 -6.31 4.23 6.55
C LEU A 107 -7.73 3.78 6.16
N ASP A 108 -8.34 4.45 5.19
CA ASP A 108 -9.68 4.17 4.67
C ASP A 108 -9.64 3.53 3.27
N TYR A 109 -8.57 3.82 2.53
CA TYR A 109 -8.41 3.39 1.15
C TYR A 109 -6.96 3.03 0.84
N ILE A 110 -6.76 1.83 0.30
CA ILE A 110 -5.48 1.40 -0.28
C ILE A 110 -5.70 0.98 -1.72
N GLU A 111 -4.95 1.59 -2.64
CA GLU A 111 -4.81 1.10 -4.00
C GLU A 111 -3.41 0.54 -4.20
N VAL A 112 -3.32 -0.75 -4.46
CA VAL A 112 -2.04 -1.44 -4.67
C VAL A 112 -1.98 -1.98 -6.08
N ARG A 113 -1.00 -1.53 -6.85
CA ARG A 113 -0.69 -2.09 -8.17
C ARG A 113 0.47 -3.07 -8.06
N CYS A 114 0.16 -4.35 -7.94
CA CYS A 114 1.14 -5.42 -7.77
C CYS A 114 1.58 -6.04 -9.10
N TRP A 115 2.88 -6.34 -9.19
CA TRP A 115 3.53 -7.05 -10.30
C TRP A 115 4.10 -8.37 -9.75
N ARG A 116 3.22 -9.23 -9.24
CA ARG A 116 3.56 -10.49 -8.56
C ARG A 116 2.73 -11.64 -9.16
N PRO A 117 3.19 -12.90 -9.02
CA PRO A 117 2.35 -14.07 -9.25
C PRO A 117 1.03 -13.95 -8.48
N PHE A 118 -0.06 -14.40 -9.11
CA PHE A 118 -1.42 -14.19 -8.59
C PHE A 118 -1.63 -14.87 -7.23
N ASP A 119 -1.17 -16.10 -7.09
CA ASP A 119 -1.17 -16.92 -5.86
C ASP A 119 -0.51 -16.19 -4.67
N THR A 120 0.62 -15.52 -4.91
CA THR A 120 1.34 -14.75 -3.90
C THR A 120 0.48 -13.60 -3.39
N VAL A 121 -0.26 -12.93 -4.27
CA VAL A 121 -1.14 -11.83 -3.85
C VAL A 121 -2.35 -12.35 -3.09
N VAL A 122 -2.97 -13.46 -3.51
CA VAL A 122 -4.07 -14.09 -2.77
C VAL A 122 -3.63 -14.47 -1.36
N ASN A 123 -2.46 -15.11 -1.21
CA ASN A 123 -1.89 -15.45 0.09
C ASN A 123 -1.67 -14.20 0.97
N MET A 124 -1.17 -13.11 0.39
CA MET A 124 -0.97 -11.84 1.11
C MET A 124 -2.29 -11.24 1.62
N VAL A 125 -3.34 -11.29 0.81
CA VAL A 125 -4.67 -10.79 1.15
C VAL A 125 -5.30 -11.66 2.24
N GLU A 126 -5.37 -12.98 2.03
CA GLU A 126 -5.98 -13.92 2.99
C GLU A 126 -5.33 -13.84 4.38
N ALA A 127 -4.00 -13.70 4.44
CA ALA A 127 -3.27 -13.55 5.71
C ALA A 127 -3.68 -12.30 6.52
N ARG A 128 -4.43 -11.36 5.92
CA ARG A 128 -4.88 -10.13 6.59
C ARG A 128 -6.40 -9.96 6.59
N CYS A 129 -7.17 -10.79 5.90
CA CYS A 129 -8.63 -10.74 5.93
C CYS A 129 -9.20 -10.85 7.36
N ASP A 130 -8.53 -11.58 8.26
CA ASP A 130 -8.90 -11.66 9.68
C ASP A 130 -8.55 -10.42 10.50
N ALA A 131 -7.50 -9.68 10.13
CA ALA A 131 -6.99 -8.52 10.86
C ALA A 131 -7.98 -7.34 10.81
N PHE A 132 -8.79 -7.27 9.76
CA PHE A 132 -9.83 -6.25 9.57
C PHE A 132 -11.17 -6.60 10.24
N ARG A 133 -11.26 -7.76 10.89
CA ARG A 133 -12.48 -8.21 11.56
C ARG A 133 -12.62 -7.49 12.91
N GLY A 134 -13.38 -6.40 12.94
CA GLY A 134 -13.77 -5.75 14.20
C GLY A 134 -13.69 -4.23 14.21
N GLU A 135 -13.09 -3.60 13.21
CA GLU A 135 -13.09 -2.14 13.07
C GLU A 135 -14.31 -1.69 12.27
N PRO A 136 -15.19 -0.82 12.81
CA PRO A 136 -16.45 -0.42 12.17
C PRO A 136 -16.25 0.48 10.94
N GLU A 137 -15.05 1.01 10.74
CA GLU A 137 -14.68 1.79 9.55
C GLU A 137 -14.07 0.84 8.51
N MET A 138 -14.85 0.52 7.48
CA MET A 138 -14.47 -0.46 6.46
C MET A 138 -13.34 0.07 5.58
N LEU A 139 -12.13 -0.48 5.74
CA LEU A 139 -11.02 -0.24 4.82
C LEU A 139 -11.38 -0.75 3.41
N ARG A 140 -11.33 0.14 2.42
CA ARG A 140 -11.51 -0.20 1.01
C ARG A 140 -10.17 -0.51 0.39
N VAL A 141 -9.96 -1.74 -0.07
CA VAL A 141 -8.69 -2.17 -0.67
C VAL A 141 -8.90 -2.53 -2.13
N ARG A 142 -8.36 -1.68 -3.00
CA ARG A 142 -8.35 -1.89 -4.44
C ARG A 142 -7.03 -2.50 -4.88
N LEU A 143 -7.08 -3.71 -5.40
CA LEU A 143 -5.92 -4.43 -5.87
C LEU A 143 -5.88 -4.42 -7.39
N HIS A 144 -4.95 -3.68 -7.97
CA HIS A 144 -4.65 -3.75 -9.39
C HIS A 144 -3.60 -4.81 -9.64
N LEU A 145 -4.04 -5.98 -10.08
CA LEU A 145 -3.19 -7.13 -10.32
C LEU A 145 -2.68 -7.04 -11.75
N HIS A 146 -1.42 -6.66 -11.93
CA HIS A 146 -0.74 -6.91 -13.19
C HIS A 146 0.03 -8.21 -13.04
N SER A 147 -0.69 -9.32 -13.12
CA SER A 147 -0.05 -10.62 -13.21
C SER A 147 0.62 -10.74 -14.58
N LYS A 148 1.83 -11.31 -14.62
CA LYS A 148 2.20 -12.07 -15.81
C LYS A 148 1.26 -13.29 -15.83
N PRO A 149 0.84 -13.79 -17.01
CA PRO A 149 -0.02 -14.96 -17.09
C PRO A 149 0.49 -16.09 -16.18
N ILE A 150 -0.43 -16.77 -15.49
CA ILE A 150 -0.19 -17.82 -14.49
C ILE A 150 0.56 -19.04 -15.08
N TYR A 151 0.82 -19.07 -16.39
CA TYR A 151 1.53 -20.13 -17.12
C TYR A 151 3.04 -20.21 -16.84
N ALA A 152 3.47 -19.97 -15.60
CA ALA A 152 4.74 -20.53 -15.13
C ALA A 152 4.45 -21.96 -14.68
N GLU A 153 4.97 -22.94 -15.44
CA GLU A 153 4.95 -24.36 -15.09
C GLU A 153 5.30 -24.55 -13.61
N GLY A 154 4.37 -25.12 -12.83
CA GLY A 154 4.62 -25.51 -11.43
C GLY A 154 3.71 -24.89 -10.37
N THR A 155 2.72 -24.05 -10.70
CA THR A 155 1.67 -23.66 -9.75
C THR A 155 0.55 -24.71 -9.74
N SER A 156 0.32 -25.34 -8.59
CA SER A 156 -0.61 -26.48 -8.44
C SER A 156 -2.09 -26.09 -8.29
N GLU A 157 -2.38 -24.81 -8.03
CA GLU A 157 -3.74 -24.28 -7.91
C GLU A 157 -4.16 -23.58 -9.22
N ASN A 158 -5.37 -23.85 -9.69
CA ASN A 158 -5.92 -23.14 -10.83
C ASN A 158 -6.38 -21.73 -10.42
N GLU A 159 -6.51 -20.83 -11.40
CA GLU A 159 -6.94 -19.44 -11.20
C GLU A 159 -8.31 -19.32 -10.51
N SER A 160 -9.24 -20.23 -10.78
CA SER A 160 -10.59 -20.23 -10.19
C SER A 160 -10.55 -20.44 -8.67
N ALA A 161 -9.72 -21.36 -8.17
CA ALA A 161 -9.57 -21.60 -6.74
C ALA A 161 -8.99 -20.36 -6.02
N LEU A 162 -8.02 -19.68 -6.65
CA LEU A 162 -7.45 -18.43 -6.15
C LEU A 162 -8.47 -17.28 -6.12
N LEU A 163 -9.38 -17.21 -7.11
CA LEU A 163 -10.48 -16.24 -7.12
C LEU A 163 -11.51 -16.52 -6.03
N GLU A 164 -11.91 -17.78 -5.83
CA GLU A 164 -12.82 -18.16 -4.74
C GLU A 164 -12.27 -17.78 -3.36
N ARG A 165 -10.96 -17.91 -3.17
CA ARG A 165 -10.26 -17.46 -1.95
C ARG A 165 -10.39 -15.95 -1.72
N LEU A 166 -10.21 -15.13 -2.75
CA LEU A 166 -10.44 -13.68 -2.68
C LEU A 166 -11.91 -13.33 -2.42
N GLU A 167 -12.84 -14.03 -3.05
CA GLU A 167 -14.28 -13.86 -2.85
C GLU A 167 -14.67 -14.11 -1.38
N ARG A 168 -14.16 -15.18 -0.76
CA ARG A 168 -14.34 -15.43 0.68
C ARG A 168 -13.80 -14.30 1.55
N CYS A 169 -12.71 -13.64 1.16
CA CYS A 169 -12.22 -12.46 1.86
C CYS A 169 -13.17 -11.27 1.72
N ARG A 170 -13.75 -11.05 0.53
CA ARG A 170 -14.73 -9.98 0.29
C ARG A 170 -15.98 -10.15 1.15
N ASP A 171 -16.50 -11.37 1.23
CA ASP A 171 -17.69 -11.72 2.04
C ASP A 171 -17.50 -11.47 3.54
N ARG A 172 -16.25 -11.34 4.01
CA ARG A 172 -15.90 -11.05 5.40
C ARG A 172 -15.87 -9.55 5.72
N GLY A 173 -16.35 -8.70 4.81
CA GLY A 173 -16.47 -7.25 5.00
C GLY A 173 -15.33 -6.44 4.39
N PHE A 174 -14.53 -7.05 3.51
CA PHE A 174 -13.42 -6.36 2.85
C PHE A 174 -13.89 -5.87 1.47
N ASP A 175 -14.07 -4.56 1.27
CA ASP A 175 -14.44 -4.00 -0.05
C ASP A 175 -13.24 -4.10 -0.99
N MET A 176 -13.16 -5.26 -1.65
CA MET A 176 -12.14 -5.58 -2.63
C MET A 176 -12.64 -5.43 -4.04
N LYS A 177 -11.82 -4.77 -4.86
CA LYS A 177 -11.94 -4.79 -6.32
C LYS A 177 -10.62 -5.23 -6.91
N TRP A 178 -10.66 -6.25 -7.75
CA TRP A 178 -9.52 -6.67 -8.56
C TRP A 178 -9.79 -6.49 -10.04
N GLN A 179 -8.73 -6.19 -10.77
CA GLN A 179 -8.71 -6.15 -12.23
C GLN A 179 -7.49 -6.94 -12.68
N LEU A 180 -7.72 -7.94 -13.54
CA LEU A 180 -6.70 -8.75 -14.21
C LEU A 180 -6.19 -8.03 -15.47
#